data_AF-A0A0X1TJ85-F1
#
_entry.id   AF-A0A0X1TJ85-F1
#
_cell.length_a   1.000
_cell.length_b   1.000
_cell.length_c   1.000
_cell.angle_alpha   90.00
_cell.angle_beta   90.00
_cell.angle_gamma   90.00
#
_symmetry.space_group_name_H-M   'P 1'
#
loop_
_entity.id
_entity.type
_entity.pdbx_description
1 polymer ?
#
loop_
_entity_poly.entity_id
_entity_poly.type
_entity_poly.pdbx_seq_one_letter_code
_entity_poly.pdbx_strand_id
1 'polypeptide(L)' 'MAKRTNVNHHHHNHDGHIHHSTSTTYYVTFEFITGQRMELKVPRNKFGYIVEGDEGLLQFQGRLFVSFEVAEPLSLDK' A
#
# COMPACT_ATOMS: atom_id res chain seq x y z
N MET A 1 -7.94 -1.28 8.36
CA MET A 1 -7.08 -0.80 7.24
C MET A 1 -7.88 -0.71 5.94
N ALA A 2 -7.38 -0.02 4.91
CA ALA A 2 -8.00 0.02 3.56
C ALA A 2 -6.95 0.14 2.44
N LYS A 3 -7.22 -0.41 1.26
CA LYS A 3 -6.33 -0.39 0.09
C LYS A 3 -6.85 0.45 -1.07
N ARG A 4 -5.93 1.09 -1.81
CA ARG A 4 -6.25 1.87 -3.01
C ARG A 4 -5.17 1.70 -4.07
N THR A 5 -5.60 1.61 -5.33
CA THR A 5 -4.72 1.56 -6.50
C THR A 5 -4.98 2.79 -7.36
N ASN A 6 -3.92 3.46 -7.81
CA ASN A 6 -4.00 4.56 -8.77
C ASN A 6 -3.28 4.15 -10.06
N VAL A 7 -4.03 3.99 -11.15
CA VAL A 7 -3.49 3.65 -12.48
C VAL A 7 -3.53 4.91 -13.35
N ASN A 8 -2.37 5.29 -13.86
CA ASN A 8 -2.24 6.39 -14.81
C ASN A 8 -1.82 5.87 -16.18
N HIS A 9 -2.41 6.43 -17.23
CA HIS A 9 -2.11 6.10 -18.62
C HIS A 9 -1.40 7.29 -19.25
N HIS A 10 -0.16 7.08 -19.69
CA HIS A 10 0.64 8.08 -20.38
C HIS A 10 0.63 7.78 -21.87
N HIS A 11 0.34 8.80 -22.67
CA HIS A 11 0.53 8.78 -24.12
C HIS A 11 1.62 9.80 -24.43
N HIS A 12 2.70 9.36 -25.07
CA HIS A 12 3.72 10.27 -25.59
C HIS A 12 3.83 10.08 -27.10
N ASN A 13 3.85 11.22 -27.80
CA ASN A 13 4.07 11.26 -29.23
C ASN A 13 5.48 11.82 -29.46
N HIS A 14 6.33 11.05 -30.13
CA HIS A 14 7.66 11.51 -30.52
C HIS A 14 7.89 11.13 -31.98
N ASP A 15 8.10 12.13 -32.83
CA ASP A 15 8.41 11.98 -34.25
C ASP A 15 7.40 11.09 -35.02
N GLY A 16 6.10 11.26 -34.75
CA GLY A 16 5.03 10.50 -35.39
C GLY A 16 4.79 9.10 -34.82
N HIS A 17 5.60 8.64 -33.86
CA HIS A 17 5.38 7.41 -33.12
C HIS A 17 4.63 7.66 -31.81
N ILE A 18 3.46 7.04 -31.69
CA ILE A 18 2.62 7.07 -30.47
C ILE A 18 2.99 5.89 -29.59
N HIS A 19 3.44 6.17 -28.37
CA HIS A 19 3.71 5.18 -27.35
C HIS A 19 2.72 5.32 -26.18
N HIS A 20 2.16 4.20 -25.76
CA HIS A 20 1.31 4.09 -24.59
C HIS A 20 2.07 3.41 -23.46
N SER A 21 2.03 3.99 -22.26
CA SER A 21 2.54 3.34 -21.05
C SER A 21 1.58 3.51 -19.89
N THR A 22 1.54 2.52 -19.01
CA THR A 22 0.72 2.55 -17.80
C THR A 22 1.59 2.50 -16.58
N SER A 23 1.31 3.37 -15.61
CA SER A 23 1.96 3.37 -14.31
C SER A 23 0.92 3.10 -13.23
N THR A 24 1.27 2.26 -12.26
CA THR A 24 0.39 1.95 -11.13
C THR A 24 1.08 2.29 -9.82
N THR A 25 0.38 3.04 -8.96
CA THR A 25 0.81 3.36 -7.60
C THR A 25 -0.14 2.74 -6.60
N TYR A 26 0.40 2.07 -5.58
CA TYR A 26 -0.37 1.38 -4.54
C TYR A 26 -0.30 2.14 -3.22
N TYR A 27 -1.43 2.19 -2.52
CA TYR A 27 -1.58 2.88 -1.25
C TYR A 27 -2.29 1.99 -0.24
N VAL A 28 -1.88 2.07 1.02
CA VAL A 28 -2.57 1.46 2.16
C VAL A 28 -2.83 2.52 3.21
N THR A 29 -4.07 2.59 3.68
CA THR A 29 -4.47 3.40 4.82
C THR A 29 -4.48 2.55 6.08
N PHE A 30 -3.58 2.88 6.99
CA PHE A 30 -3.49 2.30 8.32
C PHE A 30 -4.30 3.15 9.30
N GLU A 31 -4.89 2.47 10.29
CA GLU A 31 -5.59 3.09 11.40
C GLU A 31 -4.86 2.71 12.67
N PHE A 32 -4.47 3.70 13.46
CA PHE A 32 -3.79 3.50 14.72
C PHE A 32 -4.81 3.32 15.85
N ILE A 33 -4.36 2.79 16.98
CA ILE A 33 -5.18 2.63 18.20
C ILE A 33 -5.79 3.96 18.66
N THR A 34 -5.15 5.09 18.34
CA THR A 34 -5.66 6.45 18.60
C THR A 34 -6.83 6.86 17.71
N GLY A 35 -7.23 6.03 16.74
CA GLY A 35 -8.20 6.37 15.69
C GLY A 35 -7.62 7.24 14.56
N GLN A 36 -6.36 7.64 14.64
CA GLN A 36 -5.70 8.38 13.57
C GLN A 36 -5.51 7.48 12.35
N ARG A 37 -5.77 8.03 11.15
CA ARG A 37 -5.57 7.34 9.87
C ARG A 37 -4.38 7.93 9.11
N MET A 38 -3.61 7.06 8.47
CA MET A 38 -2.47 7.45 7.65
C MET A 38 -2.40 6.63 6.37
N GLU A 39 -2.44 7.30 5.22
CA GLU A 39 -2.22 6.68 3.91
C GLU A 39 -0.73 6.72 3.56
N LEU A 40 -0.17 5.55 3.24
CA LEU A 40 1.22 5.42 2.80
C LEU A 40 1.27 4.81 1.39
N LYS A 41 2.22 5.28 0.57
CA LYS A 41 2.57 4.60 -0.68
C LYS A 41 3.33 3.32 -0.35
N VAL A 42 2.88 2.20 -0.90
CA VAL A 42 3.45 0.87 -0.63
C VAL A 42 4.04 0.28 -1.91
N PRO A 43 5.26 -0.28 -1.87
CA PRO A 43 5.81 -1.02 -3.00
C PRO A 43 4.92 -2.19 -3.42
N ARG A 44 4.78 -2.43 -4.73
CA ARG A 44 3.93 -3.50 -5.28
C ARG A 44 4.19 -4.87 -4.63
N ASN A 45 5.47 -5.20 -4.43
CA ASN A 45 5.90 -6.46 -3.83
C ASN A 45 5.57 -6.58 -2.34
N LYS A 46 5.17 -5.50 -1.67
CA LYS A 46 4.71 -5.51 -0.26
C LYS A 46 3.19 -5.42 -0.19
N PHE A 47 2.58 -4.67 -1.10
CA PHE A 47 1.13 -4.47 -1.17
C PHE A 47 0.32 -5.77 -1.24
N GLY A 48 0.85 -6.80 -1.92
CA GLY A 48 0.23 -8.12 -2.00
C GLY A 48 0.24 -8.93 -0.71
N TYR A 49 1.14 -8.64 0.23
CA TYR A 49 1.29 -9.37 1.50
C TYR A 49 0.53 -8.75 2.67
N ILE A 50 0.02 -7.53 2.52
CA ILE A 50 -0.82 -6.88 3.53
C ILE A 50 -2.24 -7.38 3.31
N VAL A 51 -2.93 -7.97 4.29
CA VAL A 51 -4.33 -8.41 4.09
C VAL A 51 -5.27 -7.48 4.84
N GLU A 52 -6.33 -6.99 4.19
CA GLU A 52 -7.31 -6.14 4.88
C GLU A 52 -7.93 -6.86 6.08
N GLY A 53 -7.89 -6.22 7.25
CA GLY A 53 -8.32 -6.80 8.52
C GLY A 53 -7.18 -7.22 9.44
N ASP A 54 -5.96 -7.47 8.94
CA ASP A 54 -4.81 -7.74 9.80
C ASP A 54 -4.52 -6.57 10.76
N GLU A 55 -4.20 -6.92 11.99
CA GLU A 55 -3.66 -6.01 12.98
C GLU A 55 -2.17 -6.32 13.17
N GLY A 56 -1.36 -5.32 13.45
CA GLY A 56 0.08 -5.50 13.47
C GLY A 56 0.89 -4.24 13.69
N LEU A 57 2.21 -4.39 13.60
CA LEU A 57 3.16 -3.31 13.79
C LEU A 57 3.50 -2.67 12.43
N LEU A 58 3.18 -1.39 12.29
CA LEU A 58 3.57 -0.58 11.14
C LEU A 58 4.87 0.17 11.44
N GLN A 59 5.90 -0.03 10.61
CA GLN A 59 7.11 0.79 10.59
C GLN A 59 7.10 1.71 9.36
N PHE A 60 7.35 3.00 9.59
CA PHE A 60 7.36 4.03 8.56
C PHE A 60 8.37 5.13 8.88
N GLN A 61 8.87 5.80 7.85
CA GLN A 61 9.76 6.96 7.99
C GLN A 61 9.12 8.14 7.25
N GLY A 62 8.62 9.12 8.01
CA GLY A 62 7.85 10.24 7.44
C GLY A 62 6.56 9.75 6.76
N ARG A 63 6.55 9.73 5.43
CA ARG A 63 5.42 9.22 4.60
C ARG A 63 5.79 7.97 3.79
N LEU A 64 6.94 7.36 4.09
CA LEU A 64 7.44 6.16 3.43
C LEU A 64 7.17 4.94 4.27
N PHE A 65 6.51 3.95 3.67
CA PHE A 65 6.36 2.62 4.23
C PHE A 65 7.72 1.92 4.35
N VAL A 66 8.00 1.30 5.51
CA VAL A 66 9.19 0.47 5.73
C VAL A 66 8.78 -1.01 5.83
N SER A 67 7.95 -1.37 6.81
CA SER A 67 7.44 -2.74 7.01
C SER A 67 6.06 -2.76 7.69
N PHE A 68 5.36 -3.88 7.54
CA PHE A 68 4.17 -4.23 8.31
C PHE A 68 4.31 -5.68 8.73
N GLU A 69 4.25 -5.93 10.04
CA GLU A 69 4.34 -7.25 10.64
C GLU A 69 3.00 -7.57 11.28
N VAL A 70 2.32 -8.59 10.75
CA VAL A 70 1.04 -9.07 11.30
C VAL A 70 1.30 -9.58 12.71
N ALA A 71 0.50 -9.12 13.68
CA ALA A 71 0.57 -9.64 15.03
C ALA A 71 0.16 -11.12 15.00
N GLU A 72 0.87 -11.98 15.73
CA GLU A 72 0.40 -13.35 15.87
C GLU A 72 -1.00 -13.32 16.47
N PRO A 73 -1.97 -14.06 15.90
CA PRO A 73 -3.25 -14.21 16.54
C PRO A 73 -2.97 -14.84 17.90
N LEU A 74 -3.41 -14.18 18.98
CA LEU A 74 -3.43 -14.80 20.30
C LEU A 74 -4.19 -16.12 20.12
N SER A 75 -3.48 -17.24 20.21
CA SER A 75 -4.13 -18.54 20.12
C SER A 75 -5.14 -18.60 21.26
N LEU A 76 -6.42 -18.57 20.89
CA LEU A 76 -7.48 -18.78 21.86
C LEU A 76 -7.52 -20.29 22.12
N ASP A 77 -6.59 -20.77 22.94
CA ASP A 77 -6.57 -22.15 23.38
C ASP A 77 -7.77 -22.35 24.31
N LYS A 78 -8.88 -22.91 23.80
CA LYS A 78 -9.84 -23.76 24.53
C LYS A 78 -10.56 -24.73 23.61
#